data_AF-A0A3M1XWK1-F1
#
_entry.id   AF-A0A3M1XWK1-F1
#
_cell.length_a   1.000
_cell.length_b   1.000
_cell.length_c   1.000
_cell.angle_alpha   90.00
_cell.angle_beta   90.00
_cell.angle_gamma   90.00
#
_symmetry.space_group_name_H-M   'P 1'
#
loop_
_entity.id
_entity.type
_entity.pdbx_description
1 polymer ?
#
loop_
_entity_poly.entity_id
_entity_poly.type
_entity_poly.pdbx_seq_one_letter_code
_entity_poly.pdbx_strand_id
1 'polypeptide(L)'
;MRISTFQIYDNIIRSIRDNMGRLSLEGERLSSGKKLNRPSDDPVGAGKSISYRLSIGEYEQYRRNQNEASSYLEATDTALEGLTDALTRVRELSLSALNDTLSEQDREAIAKEVSQLKSHTLGLANTRYRDRYIFSGMLYDRAAFDSSGAYQGDENYIETMISPDLKVRENIIGTDAFAFQLDEHEVIELDDGRYIHYIPGKVIDPSNPETRVYVAISSSDDKGLVETAIKSSWPPSNPPVEDALYFDST
;
A
#
# COMPACT_ATOMS: atom_id res chain seq x y z
N MET A 1 -52.66 -30.90 64.38
CA MET A 1 -53.23 -31.32 63.07
C MET A 1 -52.78 -32.75 62.80
N ARG A 2 -53.68 -33.63 62.32
CA ARG A 2 -53.29 -34.95 61.78
C ARG A 2 -53.01 -34.77 60.29
N ILE A 3 -51.77 -35.01 59.88
CA ILE A 3 -51.41 -35.06 58.46
C ILE A 3 -51.95 -36.38 57.92
N SER A 4 -52.78 -36.33 56.88
CA SER A 4 -53.33 -37.54 56.25
C SER A 4 -52.22 -38.30 55.52
N THR A 5 -52.21 -39.64 55.59
CA THR A 5 -51.29 -40.51 54.84
C THR A 5 -51.23 -40.14 53.35
N PHE A 6 -52.34 -39.66 52.80
CA PHE A 6 -52.44 -39.15 51.44
C PHE A 6 -51.58 -37.90 51.19
N GLN A 7 -51.55 -36.95 52.13
CA GLN A 7 -50.70 -35.75 52.05
C GLN A 7 -49.22 -36.08 52.17
N ILE A 8 -48.86 -37.10 52.97
CA ILE A 8 -47.48 -37.59 53.08
C ILE A 8 -47.04 -38.22 51.75
N TYR A 9 -47.89 -39.06 51.16
CA TYR A 9 -47.61 -39.69 49.87
C TYR A 9 -47.46 -38.65 48.74
N ASP A 10 -48.36 -37.66 48.65
CA ASP A 10 -48.26 -36.58 47.66
C ASP A 10 -47.00 -35.72 47.82
N ASN A 11 -46.57 -35.46 49.05
CA ASN A 11 -45.31 -34.77 49.31
C ASN A 11 -44.11 -35.58 48.82
N ILE A 12 -44.09 -36.89 49.08
CA ILE A 12 -43.02 -37.80 48.61
C ILE A 12 -42.98 -37.84 47.08
N ILE A 13 -44.12 -37.99 46.41
CA ILE A 13 -44.18 -38.02 44.95
C ILE A 13 -43.74 -36.69 44.33
N ARG A 14 -44.11 -35.54 44.93
CA ARG A 14 -43.61 -34.23 44.50
C ARG A 14 -42.09 -34.13 44.65
N SER A 15 -41.54 -34.50 45.80
CA SER A 15 -40.09 -34.49 46.03
C SER A 15 -39.32 -35.41 45.07
N ILE A 16 -39.85 -36.60 44.76
CA ILE A 16 -39.24 -37.51 43.78
C ILE A 16 -39.24 -36.86 42.38
N ARG A 17 -40.36 -36.26 41.97
CA ARG A 17 -40.46 -35.58 40.66
C ARG A 17 -39.49 -34.40 40.56
N ASP A 18 -39.37 -33.59 41.61
CA ASP A 18 -38.44 -32.46 41.67
C ASP A 18 -36.98 -32.94 41.59
N ASN A 19 -36.64 -34.01 42.29
CA ASN A 19 -35.30 -34.60 42.25
C ASN A 19 -34.96 -35.20 40.88
N MET A 20 -35.91 -35.88 40.23
CA MET A 20 -35.73 -36.39 38.86
C MET A 20 -35.54 -35.25 37.85
N GLY A 21 -36.27 -34.14 38.02
CA GLY A 21 -36.08 -32.93 37.21
C GLY A 21 -34.70 -32.30 37.39
N ARG A 22 -34.21 -32.20 38.62
CA ARG A 22 -32.85 -31.71 38.92
C ARG A 22 -31.77 -32.62 38.33
N LEU A 23 -31.91 -33.94 38.48
CA LEU A 23 -30.97 -34.91 37.91
C LEU A 23 -30.91 -34.81 36.37
N SER A 24 -32.06 -34.64 35.72
CA SER A 24 -32.12 -34.44 34.27
C SER A 24 -31.41 -33.15 33.85
N LEU A 25 -31.60 -32.04 34.58
CA LEU A 25 -30.95 -30.77 34.28
C LEU A 25 -29.43 -30.85 34.48
N GLU A 26 -28.96 -31.44 35.57
CA GLU A 26 -27.53 -31.62 35.81
C GLU A 26 -26.91 -32.61 34.80
N GLY A 27 -27.67 -33.62 34.35
CA GLY A 27 -27.28 -34.48 33.23
C GLY A 27 -27.12 -33.71 31.92
N GLU A 28 -28.04 -32.78 31.61
CA GLU A 28 -27.96 -31.89 30.44
C GLU A 28 -26.73 -30.96 30.53
N ARG A 29 -26.47 -30.37 31.71
CA ARG A 29 -25.28 -29.54 31.97
C ARG A 29 -23.98 -30.32 31.83
N LEU A 30 -23.93 -31.54 32.36
CA LEU A 30 -22.76 -32.41 32.24
C LEU A 30 -22.50 -32.80 30.77
N SER A 31 -23.55 -33.17 30.03
CA SER A 31 -23.42 -33.55 28.62
C SER A 31 -23.05 -32.37 27.71
N SER A 32 -23.54 -31.17 28.02
CA SER A 32 -23.26 -29.95 27.23
C SER A 32 -21.97 -29.25 27.63
N GLY A 33 -21.46 -29.52 28.84
CA GLY A 33 -20.36 -28.79 29.46
C GLY A 33 -20.71 -27.34 29.81
N LYS A 34 -21.97 -26.92 29.67
CA LYS A 34 -22.41 -25.53 29.85
C LYS A 34 -23.30 -25.44 31.08
N LYS A 35 -23.03 -24.42 31.91
CA LYS A 35 -23.88 -24.08 33.05
C LYS A 35 -25.27 -23.58 32.62
N LEU A 36 -25.32 -22.86 31.50
CA LEU A 36 -26.54 -22.27 30.93
C LEU A 36 -26.80 -22.87 29.55
N ASN A 37 -27.88 -23.63 29.42
CA ASN A 37 -28.29 -24.23 28.16
C ASN A 37 -29.45 -23.48 27.53
N ARG A 38 -30.34 -22.91 28.35
CA ARG A 38 -31.50 -22.15 27.89
C ARG A 38 -31.53 -20.76 28.52
N PRO A 39 -32.04 -19.74 27.82
CA PRO A 39 -32.27 -18.42 28.41
C PRO A 39 -33.21 -18.45 29.63
N SER A 40 -34.06 -19.47 29.74
CA SER A 40 -34.95 -19.70 30.90
C SER A 40 -34.20 -20.08 32.18
N ASP A 41 -32.98 -20.62 32.09
CA ASP A 41 -32.22 -21.11 33.25
C ASP A 41 -31.67 -19.94 34.08
N ASP A 42 -31.25 -18.87 33.41
CA ASP A 42 -30.83 -17.59 33.97
C ASP A 42 -30.90 -16.51 32.87
N PRO A 43 -31.97 -15.69 32.81
CA PRO A 43 -32.12 -14.69 31.76
C PRO A 43 -31.03 -13.61 31.83
N VAL A 44 -30.52 -13.28 33.02
CA VAL A 44 -29.46 -12.28 33.21
C VAL A 44 -28.11 -12.83 32.74
N GLY A 45 -27.78 -14.05 33.16
CA GLY A 45 -26.58 -14.76 32.73
C GLY A 45 -26.58 -15.05 31.23
N ALA A 46 -27.73 -15.43 30.67
CA ALA A 46 -27.90 -15.65 29.24
C ALA A 46 -27.71 -14.34 28.45
N GLY A 47 -28.26 -13.22 28.91
CA GLY A 47 -28.05 -11.90 28.31
C GLY A 47 -26.58 -11.49 28.26
N LYS A 48 -25.86 -11.64 29.38
CA LYS A 48 -24.40 -11.39 29.42
C LYS A 48 -23.63 -12.32 28.48
N SER A 49 -23.99 -13.60 28.44
CA SER A 49 -23.37 -14.58 27.56
C SER A 49 -23.57 -14.26 26.07
N ILE A 50 -24.74 -13.75 25.69
CA ILE A 50 -25.01 -13.24 24.34
C ILE A 50 -24.12 -12.03 24.05
N SER A 51 -24.09 -11.05 24.96
CA SER A 51 -23.25 -9.85 24.80
C SER A 51 -21.77 -10.22 24.60
N TYR A 52 -21.24 -11.15 25.40
CA TYR A 52 -19.85 -11.60 25.23
C TYR A 52 -19.62 -12.32 23.90
N ARG A 53 -20.58 -13.13 23.42
CA ARG A 53 -20.48 -13.74 22.09
C ARG A 53 -20.46 -12.70 20.98
N LEU A 54 -21.28 -11.65 21.09
CA LEU A 54 -21.27 -10.54 20.14
C LEU A 54 -19.91 -9.85 20.14
N SER A 55 -19.39 -9.47 21.33
CA SER A 55 -18.07 -8.87 21.45
C SER A 55 -16.96 -9.76 20.88
N ILE A 56 -16.98 -11.07 21.16
CA ILE A 56 -16.00 -12.01 20.58
C ILE A 56 -16.09 -11.99 19.04
N GLY A 57 -17.29 -12.00 18.46
CA GLY A 57 -17.47 -11.92 17.01
C GLY A 57 -16.94 -10.61 16.42
N GLU A 58 -17.14 -9.48 17.11
CA GLU A 58 -16.56 -8.19 16.74
C GLU A 58 -15.03 -8.23 16.77
N TYR A 59 -14.42 -8.74 17.85
CA TYR A 59 -12.97 -8.89 17.96
C TYR A 59 -12.39 -9.85 16.91
N GLU A 60 -13.10 -10.92 16.55
CA GLU A 60 -12.69 -11.80 15.46
C GLU A 60 -12.70 -11.07 14.11
N GLN A 61 -13.67 -10.19 13.87
CA GLN A 61 -13.68 -9.34 12.67
C GLN A 61 -12.53 -8.33 12.69
N TYR A 62 -12.27 -7.68 13.81
CA TYR A 62 -11.13 -6.76 13.94
C TYR A 62 -9.80 -7.47 13.70
N ARG A 63 -9.64 -8.70 14.19
CA ARG A 63 -8.44 -9.50 13.91
C ARG A 63 -8.30 -9.84 12.42
N ARG A 64 -9.41 -10.14 11.73
CA ARG A 64 -9.40 -10.33 10.26
C ARG A 64 -8.99 -9.06 9.54
N ASN A 65 -9.54 -7.92 9.94
CA ASN A 65 -9.21 -6.61 9.39
C ASN A 65 -7.73 -6.25 9.60
N GLN A 66 -7.18 -6.53 10.79
CA GLN A 66 -5.75 -6.33 11.09
C GLN A 66 -4.85 -7.18 10.19
N ASN A 67 -5.19 -8.46 10.02
CA ASN A 67 -4.42 -9.35 9.16
C ASN A 67 -4.47 -8.92 7.69
N GLU A 68 -5.65 -8.49 7.21
CA GLU A 68 -5.79 -7.96 5.85
C GLU A 68 -4.92 -6.71 5.66
N ALA A 69 -5.02 -5.75 6.58
CA ALA A 69 -4.24 -4.52 6.52
C ALA A 69 -2.73 -4.79 6.58
N SER A 70 -2.28 -5.73 7.42
CA SER A 70 -0.87 -6.14 7.47
C SER A 70 -0.41 -6.70 6.12
N SER A 71 -1.15 -7.64 5.55
CA SER A 71 -0.77 -8.24 4.26
C SER A 71 -0.81 -7.25 3.09
N TYR A 72 -1.73 -6.28 3.13
CA TYR A 72 -1.77 -5.20 2.15
C TYR A 72 -0.57 -4.26 2.27
N LEU A 73 -0.23 -3.86 3.50
CA LEU A 73 0.93 -3.02 3.78
C LEU A 73 2.24 -3.72 3.42
N GLU A 74 2.38 -5.02 3.70
CA GLU A 74 3.55 -5.82 3.30
C GLU A 74 3.73 -5.86 1.78
N ALA A 75 2.63 -6.00 1.02
CA ALA A 75 2.68 -5.95 -0.44
C ALA A 75 3.06 -4.55 -0.95
N THR A 76 2.60 -3.51 -0.26
CA THR A 76 2.97 -2.12 -0.55
C THR A 76 4.46 -1.88 -0.29
N ASP A 77 4.95 -2.34 0.87
CA ASP A 77 6.36 -2.21 1.28
C ASP A 77 7.29 -2.92 0.31
N THR A 78 6.95 -4.14 -0.11
CA THR A 78 7.72 -4.89 -1.12
C THR A 78 7.82 -4.14 -2.45
N ALA A 79 6.74 -3.47 -2.87
CA ALA A 79 6.77 -2.67 -4.10
C ALA A 79 7.63 -1.40 -3.96
N LEU A 80 7.62 -0.78 -2.78
CA LEU A 80 8.45 0.41 -2.48
C LEU A 80 9.94 0.06 -2.29
N GLU A 81 10.25 -1.12 -1.75
CA GLU A 81 11.61 -1.64 -1.67
C GLU A 81 12.17 -1.83 -3.10
N GLY A 82 11.40 -2.48 -3.98
CA GLY A 82 11.78 -2.61 -5.39
C GLY A 82 11.96 -1.27 -6.12
N LEU A 83 11.16 -0.26 -5.78
CA LEU A 83 11.33 1.10 -6.29
C LEU A 83 12.66 1.70 -5.80
N THR A 84 12.98 1.54 -4.52
CA THR A 84 14.21 2.05 -3.90
C THR A 84 15.44 1.43 -4.55
N ASP A 85 15.42 0.12 -4.81
CA ASP A 85 16.50 -0.59 -5.49
C ASP A 85 16.67 -0.10 -6.94
N ALA A 86 15.57 0.07 -7.67
CA ALA A 86 15.59 0.59 -9.03
C ALA A 86 16.16 2.02 -9.08
N LEU A 87 15.76 2.89 -8.16
CA LEU A 87 16.29 4.26 -8.06
C LEU A 87 17.77 4.30 -7.69
N THR A 88 18.20 3.41 -6.78
CA THR A 88 19.62 3.26 -6.42
C THR A 88 20.44 2.86 -7.63
N ARG A 89 19.95 1.90 -8.43
CA ARG A 89 20.59 1.50 -9.69
C ARG A 89 20.64 2.64 -10.71
N VAL A 90 19.55 3.39 -10.88
CA VAL A 90 19.53 4.57 -11.76
C VAL A 90 20.58 5.60 -11.33
N ARG A 91 20.74 5.82 -10.02
CA ARG A 91 21.77 6.72 -9.48
C ARG A 91 23.17 6.21 -9.80
N GLU A 92 23.46 4.92 -9.59
CA GLU A 92 24.75 4.32 -9.93
C GLU A 92 25.09 4.46 -11.42
N LEU A 93 24.11 4.21 -12.29
CA LEU A 93 24.25 4.36 -13.74
C LEU A 93 24.49 5.82 -14.14
N SER A 94 23.79 6.75 -13.50
CA SER A 94 23.98 8.20 -13.72
C SER A 94 25.37 8.66 -13.30
N LEU A 95 25.88 8.17 -12.16
CA LEU A 95 27.25 8.43 -11.70
C LEU A 95 28.30 7.77 -12.60
N SER A 96 27.99 6.61 -13.19
CA SER A 96 28.89 5.94 -14.14
C SER A 96 28.95 6.68 -15.46
N ALA A 97 27.83 7.23 -15.92
CA ALA A 97 27.75 8.08 -17.11
C ALA A 97 28.38 9.46 -16.91
N LEU A 98 28.81 9.83 -15.72
CA LEU A 98 29.53 11.09 -15.46
C LEU A 98 31.04 11.01 -15.75
N ASN A 99 31.53 9.84 -16.11
CA ASN A 99 32.95 9.62 -16.32
C ASN A 99 33.30 9.89 -17.80
N ASP A 100 34.07 10.95 -18.05
CA ASP A 100 34.47 11.43 -19.38
C ASP A 100 35.23 10.40 -20.22
N THR A 101 35.70 9.32 -19.61
CA THR A 101 36.42 8.24 -20.30
C THR A 101 35.50 7.24 -21.00
N LEU A 102 34.18 7.31 -20.81
CA LEU A 102 33.22 6.43 -21.49
C LEU A 102 33.07 6.77 -22.97
N SER A 103 32.95 5.72 -23.79
CA SER A 103 32.61 5.88 -25.20
C SER A 103 31.13 6.24 -25.38
N GLU A 104 30.78 6.83 -26.52
CA GLU A 104 29.39 7.13 -26.89
C GLU A 104 28.52 5.86 -26.90
N GLN A 105 29.09 4.71 -27.29
CA GLN A 105 28.40 3.42 -27.28
C GLN A 105 28.08 2.93 -25.86
N ASP A 106 28.98 3.16 -24.90
CA ASP A 106 28.75 2.81 -23.50
C ASP A 106 27.69 3.70 -22.86
N ARG A 107 27.68 4.99 -23.21
CA ARG A 107 26.64 5.96 -22.78
C ARG A 107 25.26 5.59 -23.33
N GLU A 108 25.19 5.16 -24.59
CA GLU A 108 23.94 4.68 -25.19
C GLU A 108 23.43 3.39 -24.51
N ALA A 109 24.33 2.49 -24.12
CA ALA A 109 23.97 1.28 -23.37
C ALA A 109 23.41 1.61 -21.98
N ILE A 110 24.02 2.56 -21.27
CA ILE A 110 23.51 3.06 -19.99
C ILE A 110 22.12 3.69 -20.14
N ALA A 111 21.92 4.52 -21.16
CA ALA A 111 20.61 5.13 -21.44
C ALA A 111 19.52 4.08 -21.68
N LYS A 112 19.84 2.99 -22.39
CA LYS A 112 18.92 1.85 -22.58
C LYS A 112 18.60 1.14 -21.27
N GLU A 113 19.59 0.92 -20.40
CA GLU A 113 19.37 0.30 -19.09
C GLU A 113 18.47 1.15 -18.21
N VAL A 114 18.67 2.47 -18.17
CA VAL A 114 17.79 3.36 -17.41
C VAL A 114 16.37 3.42 -17.98
N SER A 115 16.21 3.38 -19.31
CA SER A 115 14.89 3.28 -19.94
C SER A 115 14.15 1.98 -19.54
N GLN A 116 14.88 0.88 -19.41
CA GLN A 116 14.32 -0.37 -18.88
C GLN A 116 13.95 -0.27 -17.40
N LEU A 117 14.80 0.36 -16.59
CA LEU A 117 14.51 0.60 -15.17
C LEU A 117 13.28 1.48 -14.97
N LYS A 118 13.08 2.50 -15.83
CA LYS A 118 11.86 3.31 -15.83
C LYS A 118 10.62 2.48 -16.16
N SER A 119 10.70 1.62 -17.18
CA SER A 119 9.60 0.68 -17.49
C SER A 119 9.32 -0.26 -16.31
N HIS A 120 10.38 -0.68 -15.60
CA HIS A 120 10.26 -1.53 -14.42
C HIS A 120 9.59 -0.80 -13.24
N THR A 121 9.96 0.44 -12.94
CA THR A 121 9.33 1.24 -11.88
C THR A 121 7.86 1.53 -12.19
N LEU A 122 7.51 1.77 -13.46
CA LEU A 122 6.11 1.87 -13.92
C LEU A 122 5.33 0.57 -13.68
N GLY A 123 5.98 -0.57 -13.86
CA GLY A 123 5.43 -1.88 -13.51
C GLY A 123 5.19 -2.03 -12.01
N LEU A 124 6.16 -1.63 -11.17
CA LEU A 124 6.03 -1.63 -9.71
C LEU A 124 4.92 -0.69 -9.22
N ALA A 125 4.79 0.48 -9.82
CA ALA A 125 3.73 1.45 -9.53
C ALA A 125 2.32 0.92 -9.87
N ASN A 126 2.25 -0.07 -10.76
CA ASN A 126 1.03 -0.77 -11.14
C ASN A 126 0.92 -2.17 -10.50
N THR A 127 1.59 -2.40 -9.36
CA THR A 127 1.48 -3.66 -8.62
C THR A 127 0.06 -3.89 -8.13
N ARG A 128 -0.38 -5.15 -8.23
CA ARG A 128 -1.69 -5.62 -7.77
C ARG A 128 -1.55 -6.48 -6.53
N TYR A 129 -2.42 -6.23 -5.56
CA TYR A 129 -2.65 -7.13 -4.44
C TYR A 129 -4.05 -7.73 -4.58
N ARG A 130 -4.13 -9.04 -4.82
CA ARG A 130 -5.36 -9.74 -5.22
C ARG A 130 -5.96 -9.11 -6.49
N ASP A 131 -7.20 -8.63 -6.43
CA ASP A 131 -7.92 -8.07 -7.57
C ASP A 131 -7.89 -6.53 -7.61
N ARG A 132 -7.03 -5.89 -6.81
CA ARG A 132 -6.93 -4.43 -6.72
C ARG A 132 -5.50 -3.94 -6.92
N TYR A 133 -5.38 -2.80 -7.58
CA TYR A 133 -4.13 -2.04 -7.63
C TYR A 133 -3.87 -1.37 -6.28
N ILE A 134 -2.61 -1.39 -5.85
CA ILE A 134 -2.22 -0.91 -4.51
C ILE A 134 -2.17 0.62 -4.48
N PHE A 135 -1.69 1.25 -5.56
CA PHE A 135 -1.40 2.68 -5.62
C PHE A 135 -2.47 3.53 -6.30
N SER A 136 -3.59 2.94 -6.70
CA SER A 136 -4.70 3.62 -7.40
C SER A 136 -5.72 4.29 -6.46
N GLY A 137 -5.42 4.35 -5.15
CA GLY A 137 -6.32 4.92 -4.15
C GLY A 137 -7.47 3.98 -3.82
N MET A 138 -8.71 4.48 -3.87
CA MET A 138 -9.92 3.66 -3.71
C MET A 138 -10.36 2.96 -5.02
N LEU A 139 -9.80 3.34 -6.16
CA LEU A 139 -10.16 2.73 -7.44
C LEU A 139 -9.52 1.35 -7.55
N TYR A 140 -10.33 0.29 -7.56
CA TYR A 140 -9.81 -1.09 -7.60
C TYR A 140 -9.60 -1.62 -9.04
N ASP A 141 -10.35 -1.11 -10.02
CA ASP A 141 -10.44 -1.67 -11.37
C ASP A 141 -9.53 -0.97 -12.40
N ARG A 142 -8.73 0.00 -11.97
CA ARG A 142 -7.87 0.79 -12.86
C ARG A 142 -6.44 0.83 -12.35
N ALA A 143 -5.50 0.71 -13.28
CA ALA A 143 -4.08 0.93 -13.02
C ALA A 143 -3.84 2.34 -12.46
N ALA A 144 -2.89 2.47 -11.54
CA ALA A 144 -2.54 3.75 -10.92
C ALA A 144 -1.90 4.70 -11.93
N PHE A 145 -1.10 4.15 -12.85
CA PHE A 145 -0.39 4.91 -13.89
C PHE A 145 -0.66 4.34 -15.28
N ASP A 146 -0.81 5.22 -16.27
CA ASP A 146 -0.83 4.82 -17.68
C ASP A 146 0.58 4.58 -18.25
N SER A 147 0.68 4.17 -19.51
CA SER A 147 1.97 3.91 -20.17
C SER A 147 2.87 5.14 -20.25
N SER A 148 2.28 6.35 -20.24
CA SER A 148 3.00 7.62 -20.21
C SER A 148 3.45 8.05 -18.81
N GLY A 149 3.06 7.31 -17.76
CA GLY A 149 3.37 7.65 -16.37
C GLY A 149 2.46 8.73 -15.77
N ALA A 150 1.32 9.04 -16.39
CA ALA A 150 0.33 9.93 -15.79
C ALA A 150 -0.52 9.17 -14.77
N TYR A 151 -0.76 9.81 -13.62
CA TYR A 151 -1.58 9.25 -12.56
C TYR A 151 -3.06 9.23 -12.96
N GLN A 152 -3.68 8.05 -12.88
CA GLN A 152 -5.08 7.80 -13.22
C GLN A 152 -5.89 7.30 -12.01
N GLY A 153 -5.25 7.24 -10.83
CA GLY A 153 -5.88 6.85 -9.57
C GLY A 153 -6.61 8.01 -8.89
N ASP A 154 -7.12 7.72 -7.71
CA ASP A 154 -7.87 8.67 -6.87
C ASP A 154 -7.08 9.00 -5.60
N GLU A 155 -7.26 10.19 -5.04
CA GLU A 155 -6.54 10.69 -3.86
C GLU A 155 -7.22 10.26 -2.53
N ASN A 156 -8.03 9.21 -2.59
CA ASN A 156 -8.84 8.76 -1.46
C ASN A 156 -8.16 7.63 -0.66
N TYR A 157 -8.25 7.73 0.67
CA TYR A 157 -7.65 6.77 1.60
C TYR A 157 -8.65 5.67 2.05
N ILE A 158 -8.22 4.42 2.01
CA ILE A 158 -8.94 3.27 2.56
C ILE A 158 -8.67 3.21 4.06
N GLU A 159 -9.74 3.40 4.85
CA GLU A 159 -9.68 3.29 6.31
C GLU A 159 -10.31 1.98 6.78
N THR A 160 -9.50 1.14 7.43
CA THR A 160 -9.93 -0.14 7.98
C THR A 160 -10.03 -0.02 9.51
N MET A 161 -11.18 -0.40 10.07
CA MET A 161 -11.36 -0.44 11.53
C MET A 161 -10.72 -1.70 12.12
N ILE A 162 -9.71 -1.50 12.97
CA ILE A 162 -8.94 -2.60 13.59
C ILE A 162 -9.22 -2.76 15.09
N SER A 163 -10.02 -1.85 15.66
CA SER A 163 -10.46 -1.84 17.05
C SER A 163 -11.72 -0.98 17.13
N PRO A 164 -12.59 -1.10 18.17
CA PRO A 164 -13.83 -0.32 18.26
C PRO A 164 -13.66 1.19 18.06
N ASP A 165 -12.53 1.73 18.52
CA ASP A 165 -12.26 3.18 18.51
C ASP A 165 -11.09 3.57 17.58
N LEU A 166 -10.56 2.64 16.78
CA LEU A 166 -9.37 2.88 15.95
C LEU A 166 -9.58 2.44 14.51
N LYS A 167 -9.42 3.41 13.61
CA LYS A 167 -9.29 3.21 12.17
C LYS A 167 -7.85 3.47 11.76
N VAL A 168 -7.33 2.63 10.87
CA VAL A 168 -6.00 2.75 10.31
C VAL A 168 -6.12 2.91 8.81
N ARG A 169 -5.27 3.77 8.24
CA ARG A 169 -5.12 3.94 6.79
C ARG A 169 -4.28 2.79 6.25
N GLU A 170 -4.82 2.09 5.26
CA GLU A 170 -4.21 0.88 4.70
C GLU A 170 -3.47 1.17 3.39
N ASN A 171 -3.92 2.16 2.61
CA ASN A 171 -3.35 2.48 1.31
C ASN A 171 -2.41 3.69 1.32
N ILE A 172 -1.47 3.67 0.37
CA ILE A 172 -0.63 4.80 -0.02
C ILE A 172 -1.00 5.16 -1.46
N ILE A 173 -1.22 6.44 -1.72
CA ILE A 173 -1.62 6.93 -3.05
C ILE A 173 -0.39 6.91 -3.95
N GLY A 174 -0.56 6.57 -5.22
CA GLY A 174 0.53 6.52 -6.19
C GLY A 174 1.22 7.87 -6.41
N THR A 175 0.51 8.99 -6.27
CA THR A 175 1.14 10.32 -6.24
C THR A 175 2.09 10.44 -5.06
N ASP A 176 1.67 10.09 -3.85
CA ASP A 176 2.52 10.18 -2.65
C ASP A 176 3.72 9.21 -2.72
N ALA A 177 3.54 8.04 -3.34
CA ALA A 177 4.56 7.00 -3.41
C ALA A 177 5.54 7.14 -4.59
N PHE A 178 5.07 7.61 -5.76
CA PHE A 178 5.84 7.61 -7.01
C PHE A 178 5.92 8.97 -7.70
N ALA A 179 5.09 9.96 -7.34
CA ALA A 179 5.23 11.29 -7.91
C ALA A 179 6.38 12.03 -7.21
N PHE A 180 7.58 11.82 -7.75
CA PHE A 180 8.65 12.80 -7.67
C PHE A 180 8.32 13.93 -8.64
N GLN A 181 7.31 14.72 -8.29
CA GLN A 181 6.97 15.91 -9.05
C GLN A 181 8.09 16.93 -8.79
N LEU A 182 9.06 16.98 -9.69
CA LEU A 182 9.98 18.10 -9.79
C LEU A 182 9.15 19.30 -10.27
N ASP A 183 8.52 20.02 -9.34
CA ASP A 183 7.75 21.22 -9.65
C ASP A 183 8.69 22.38 -10.05
N GLU A 184 9.95 22.32 -9.62
CA GLU A 184 10.96 23.33 -9.86
C GLU A 184 12.26 22.72 -10.40
N HIS A 185 13.06 23.59 -11.01
CA HIS A 185 14.41 23.22 -11.44
C HIS A 185 15.27 22.96 -10.21
N GLU A 186 15.72 21.72 -10.03
CA GLU A 186 16.58 21.36 -8.92
C GLU A 186 18.02 21.21 -9.42
N VAL A 187 18.94 21.83 -8.69
CA VAL A 187 20.37 21.76 -8.96
C VAL A 187 21.05 21.08 -7.78
N ILE A 188 21.73 19.97 -8.03
CA ILE A 188 22.54 19.28 -7.02
C ILE A 188 24.01 19.54 -7.34
N GLU A 189 24.72 20.19 -6.41
CA GLU A 189 26.16 20.35 -6.45
C GLU A 189 26.84 19.03 -6.05
N LEU A 190 27.71 18.50 -6.90
CA LEU A 190 28.56 17.37 -6.59
C LEU A 190 29.81 17.83 -5.85
N ASP A 191 30.39 16.94 -5.04
CA ASP A 191 31.65 17.15 -4.30
C ASP A 191 32.86 17.51 -5.19
N ASP A 192 32.73 17.37 -6.53
CA ASP A 192 33.74 17.74 -7.53
C ASP A 192 33.52 19.13 -8.18
N GLY A 193 32.49 19.87 -7.76
CA GLY A 193 32.14 21.19 -8.29
C GLY A 193 31.32 21.17 -9.58
N ARG A 194 30.78 20.01 -10.00
CA ARG A 194 29.82 19.88 -11.11
C ARG A 194 28.38 19.95 -10.60
N TYR A 195 27.46 20.36 -11.46
CA TYR A 195 26.04 20.50 -11.13
C TYR A 195 25.18 19.50 -11.93
N ILE A 196 24.34 18.73 -11.24
CA ILE A 196 23.24 17.99 -11.89
C ILE A 196 22.02 18.91 -11.92
N HIS A 197 21.58 19.22 -13.13
CA HIS A 197 20.39 19.98 -13.42
C HIS A 197 19.22 19.02 -13.72
N TYR A 198 18.27 18.97 -12.81
CA TYR A 198 16.95 18.39 -13.06
C TYR A 198 16.06 19.49 -13.63
N ILE A 199 15.83 19.45 -14.95
CA ILE A 199 14.92 20.38 -15.60
C ILE A 199 13.59 19.65 -15.77
N PRO A 200 12.52 20.11 -15.09
CA PRO A 200 11.22 19.48 -15.23
C PRO A 200 10.74 19.61 -16.67
N GLY A 201 10.17 18.52 -17.18
CA GLY A 201 9.80 18.43 -18.58
C GLY A 201 8.78 19.49 -18.95
N LYS A 202 9.16 20.41 -19.84
CA LYS A 202 8.20 21.27 -20.52
C LYS A 202 7.64 20.50 -21.72
N VAL A 203 6.32 20.58 -21.90
CA VAL A 203 5.63 20.12 -23.13
C VAL A 203 6.32 20.78 -24.33
N ILE A 204 6.98 19.98 -25.15
CA ILE A 204 7.74 20.46 -26.31
C ILE A 204 6.80 20.65 -27.51
N ASP A 205 5.70 19.90 -27.57
CA ASP A 205 4.72 19.95 -28.66
C ASP A 205 3.27 19.92 -28.12
N PRO A 206 2.42 20.93 -28.41
CA PRO A 206 1.00 20.92 -28.09
C PRO A 206 0.20 19.80 -28.79
N SER A 207 0.78 19.16 -29.80
CA SER A 207 0.15 18.16 -30.66
C SER A 207 0.41 16.71 -30.20
N ASN A 208 1.48 16.49 -29.43
CA ASN A 208 1.88 15.20 -28.86
C ASN A 208 2.49 15.44 -27.46
N PRO A 209 1.80 15.10 -26.37
CA PRO A 209 2.22 15.48 -25.02
C PRO A 209 3.35 14.57 -24.49
N GLU A 210 4.49 14.56 -25.17
CA GLU A 210 5.72 13.96 -24.66
C GLU A 210 6.30 14.89 -23.60
N THR A 211 6.14 14.52 -22.33
CA THR A 211 6.70 15.27 -21.19
C THR A 211 8.10 14.74 -20.89
N ARG A 212 9.12 15.31 -21.53
CA ARG A 212 10.50 14.84 -21.41
C ARG A 212 11.20 15.49 -20.21
N VAL A 213 11.56 14.72 -19.19
CA VAL A 213 12.42 15.20 -18.09
C VAL A 213 13.86 15.22 -18.57
N TYR A 214 14.53 16.37 -18.44
CA TYR A 214 15.94 16.48 -18.81
C TYR A 214 16.81 16.39 -17.56
N VAL A 215 17.74 15.44 -17.54
CA VAL A 215 18.82 15.38 -16.55
C VAL A 215 20.10 15.75 -17.28
N ALA A 216 20.58 16.96 -17.06
CA ALA A 216 21.80 17.45 -17.67
C ALA A 216 22.86 17.69 -16.61
N ILE A 217 24.10 17.35 -16.91
CA ILE A 217 25.20 17.59 -16.00
C ILE A 217 26.08 18.66 -16.62
N SER A 218 26.27 19.74 -15.88
CA SER A 218 26.88 20.98 -16.36
C SER A 218 27.95 21.44 -15.37
N SER A 219 29.02 22.04 -15.89
CA SER A 219 30.01 22.79 -15.11
C SER A 219 29.51 24.18 -14.69
N SER A 220 28.28 24.54 -15.08
CA SER A 220 27.65 25.83 -14.82
C SER A 220 26.25 25.66 -14.24
N ASP A 221 26.00 26.37 -13.13
CA ASP A 221 24.73 26.45 -12.37
C ASP A 221 23.59 27.19 -13.13
N ASP A 222 23.86 27.79 -14.30
CA ASP A 222 22.87 28.60 -15.01
C ASP A 222 21.93 27.73 -15.89
N LYS A 223 20.69 27.57 -15.42
CA LYS A 223 19.57 26.92 -16.12
C LYS A 223 19.43 27.35 -17.59
N GLY A 224 19.60 28.64 -17.89
CA GLY A 224 19.40 29.19 -19.23
C GLY A 224 20.44 28.71 -20.24
N LEU A 225 21.69 28.53 -19.79
CA LEU A 225 22.78 28.01 -20.61
C LEU A 225 22.60 26.51 -20.87
N VAL A 226 22.18 25.76 -19.86
CA VAL A 226 21.93 24.31 -19.96
C VAL A 226 20.74 24.01 -20.89
N GLU A 227 19.61 24.72 -20.75
CA GLU A 227 18.45 24.56 -21.64
C GLU A 227 18.76 24.95 -23.09
N THR A 228 19.56 25.99 -23.31
CA THR A 228 19.95 26.43 -24.66
C THR A 228 20.91 25.44 -25.30
N ALA A 229 21.84 24.87 -24.53
CA ALA A 229 22.78 23.88 -25.01
C ALA A 229 22.08 22.57 -25.43
N ILE A 230 21.09 22.10 -24.65
CA ILE A 230 20.25 20.93 -24.97
C ILE A 230 19.47 21.13 -26.29
N LYS A 231 18.99 22.35 -26.58
CA LYS A 231 18.23 22.65 -27.81
C LYS A 231 19.12 22.81 -29.04
N SER A 232 20.35 23.25 -28.87
CA SER A 232 21.30 23.52 -29.97
C SER A 232 22.02 22.29 -30.50
N SER A 233 21.97 21.16 -29.79
CA SER A 233 22.71 19.94 -30.09
C SER A 233 21.97 18.93 -30.98
N TRP A 234 20.78 19.28 -31.50
CA TRP A 234 20.00 18.41 -32.39
C TRP A 234 20.01 18.92 -33.85
N PRO A 235 20.45 18.14 -34.87
CA PRO A 235 21.10 16.82 -34.85
C PRO A 235 22.65 16.92 -34.84
N PRO A 236 23.40 15.93 -34.31
CA PRO A 236 24.76 16.18 -33.82
C PRO A 236 25.82 16.10 -34.93
N SER A 237 26.62 17.16 -35.06
CA SER A 237 27.99 17.04 -35.59
C SER A 237 29.07 17.40 -34.57
N ASN A 238 28.69 17.97 -33.41
CA ASN A 238 29.60 18.19 -32.28
C ASN A 238 28.81 18.71 -31.05
N PRO A 239 28.62 17.94 -29.96
CA PRO A 239 28.02 18.46 -28.74
C PRO A 239 29.04 19.26 -27.91
N PRO A 240 28.70 20.47 -27.39
CA PRO A 240 29.52 21.20 -26.41
C PRO A 240 29.17 20.89 -24.95
N VAL A 241 28.23 19.98 -24.69
CA VAL A 241 27.86 19.54 -23.33
C VAL A 241 28.41 18.13 -23.16
N GLU A 242 29.35 17.97 -22.23
CA GLU A 242 30.12 16.72 -22.12
C GLU A 242 29.25 15.51 -21.74
N ASP A 243 28.12 15.69 -21.05
CA ASP A 243 27.24 14.55 -20.69
C ASP A 243 25.77 14.90 -20.40
N ALA A 244 24.92 14.82 -21.42
CA ALA A 244 23.47 14.90 -21.27
C ALA A 244 22.85 13.50 -21.33
N LEU A 245 22.36 12.98 -20.19
CA LEU A 245 21.54 11.77 -20.16
C LEU A 245 20.09 12.13 -20.49
N TYR A 246 19.66 11.71 -21.67
CA TYR A 246 18.31 11.94 -22.16
C TYR A 246 17.39 10.79 -21.77
N PHE A 247 16.32 11.09 -21.01
CA PHE A 247 15.27 10.12 -20.70
C PHE A 247 14.01 10.44 -21.49
N ASP A 248 13.72 9.62 -22.50
CA ASP A 248 12.43 9.67 -23.18
C ASP A 248 11.32 9.08 -22.30
N SER A 249 10.16 9.72 -22.32
CA SER A 249 8.90 9.23 -21.75
C SER A 249 7.94 8.98 -22.91
N THR A 250 8.18 7.89 -23.64
CA THR A 250 7.15 7.27 -24.46
C THR A 250 6.23 6.42 -23.59
#